data_AF-A0AAN8FMH9-F1
#
_entry.id   AF-A0AAN8FMH9-F1
#
_cell.length_a   1.000
_cell.length_b   1.000
_cell.length_c   1.000
_cell.angle_alpha   90.00
_cell.angle_beta   90.00
_cell.angle_gamma   90.00
#
_symmetry.space_group_name_H-M   'P 1'
#
loop_
_entity.id
_entity.type
_entity.pdbx_description
1 polymer ?
#
loop_
_entity_poly.entity_id
_entity_poly.type
_entity_poly.pdbx_seq_one_letter_code
_entity_poly.pdbx_strand_id
1 'polypeptide(L)'
;VLNAGSYQFPFSFQLPSDCAPSFEGLHGYIRYMVKVELDRPWRFNKTDKRLFTVVPVFDLNTIPDAAMPIKESTVKNLGIVLFRHGKVSVQCEIPKTGFVPGETVVINAYVINDSSKDIVKAVSKLVEISKYVAFKRCATLSHGYFIMNQCGDNIREQRRKLATGEQNICIEKKGRGTVQLYLQVPPTVPTFNCCPIVCVEYTVEVNIYKHDSLAFLDWVNPPPPPSYEEAVQGVDGTTMDTDGMEPFVPRYPFYPQLKDTDSDKPGIIGSTKA
;
A
#
# COMPACT_ATOMS: atom_id res chain seq x y z
N VAL A 1 -31.09 -9.00 39.51
CA VAL A 1 -30.71 -7.58 39.74
C VAL A 1 -29.25 -7.56 40.16
N LEU A 2 -28.39 -6.80 39.49
CA LEU A 2 -26.99 -6.62 39.91
C LEU A 2 -26.94 -5.52 40.98
N ASN A 3 -26.26 -5.77 42.09
CA ASN A 3 -26.08 -4.81 43.17
C ASN A 3 -25.05 -3.73 42.77
N ALA A 4 -24.91 -2.68 43.58
CA ALA A 4 -23.82 -1.73 43.38
C ALA A 4 -22.47 -2.44 43.58
N GLY A 5 -21.58 -2.32 42.60
CA GLY A 5 -20.28 -2.98 42.60
C GLY A 5 -19.60 -2.96 41.24
N SER A 6 -18.38 -3.47 41.19
CA SER A 6 -17.62 -3.68 39.95
C SER A 6 -17.79 -5.12 39.50
N TYR A 7 -18.23 -5.31 38.26
CA TYR A 7 -18.43 -6.62 37.64
C TYR A 7 -17.51 -6.74 36.43
N GLN A 8 -16.79 -7.87 36.34
CA GLN A 8 -15.92 -8.17 35.22
C GLN A 8 -16.48 -9.37 34.46
N PHE A 9 -16.61 -9.22 33.15
CA PHE A 9 -17.09 -10.25 32.25
C PHE A 9 -15.96 -10.55 31.24
N PRO A 10 -15.01 -11.44 31.59
CA PRO A 10 -13.92 -11.78 30.69
C PRO A 10 -14.48 -12.49 29.45
N PHE A 11 -13.97 -12.12 28.29
CA PHE A 11 -14.27 -12.79 27.03
C PHE A 11 -12.98 -13.06 26.27
N SER A 12 -13.01 -14.10 25.43
CA SER A 12 -11.94 -14.41 24.50
C SER A 12 -12.56 -14.99 23.25
N PHE A 13 -12.02 -14.61 22.10
CA PHE A 13 -12.37 -15.19 20.81
C PHE A 13 -11.12 -15.18 19.94
N GLN A 14 -11.05 -16.14 19.03
CA GLN A 14 -10.00 -16.18 18.01
C GLN A 14 -10.51 -15.46 16.76
N LEU A 15 -9.66 -14.63 16.18
CA LEU A 15 -9.96 -14.03 14.88
C LEU A 15 -9.84 -15.10 13.78
N PRO A 16 -10.73 -15.09 12.78
CA PRO A 16 -10.57 -15.91 11.58
C PRO A 16 -9.21 -15.69 10.91
N SER A 17 -8.58 -16.76 10.42
CA SER A 17 -7.26 -16.68 9.78
C SER A 17 -7.26 -15.92 8.46
N ASP A 18 -8.42 -15.79 7.82
CA ASP A 18 -8.66 -15.10 6.55
C ASP A 18 -9.09 -13.64 6.73
N CYS A 19 -8.95 -13.07 7.94
CA CYS A 19 -9.22 -11.66 8.17
C CYS A 19 -8.35 -10.77 7.26
N ALA A 20 -9.00 -9.86 6.56
CA ALA A 20 -8.30 -8.77 5.90
C ALA A 20 -7.57 -7.90 6.92
N PRO A 21 -6.44 -7.27 6.54
CA PRO A 21 -5.84 -6.26 7.40
C PRO A 21 -6.82 -5.12 7.64
N SER A 22 -6.77 -4.55 8.85
CA SER A 22 -7.42 -3.25 9.08
C SER A 22 -6.87 -2.26 8.07
N PHE A 23 -7.69 -1.40 7.49
CA PHE A 23 -7.32 -0.50 6.40
C PHE A 23 -8.17 0.77 6.42
N GLU A 24 -7.59 1.91 6.07
CA GLU A 24 -8.28 3.19 5.92
C GLU A 24 -7.92 3.80 4.57
N GLY A 25 -8.92 4.11 3.76
CA GLY A 25 -8.73 4.77 2.48
C GLY A 25 -9.87 5.74 2.16
N LEU A 26 -9.76 6.46 1.04
CA LEU A 26 -10.65 7.58 0.72
C LEU A 26 -12.10 7.13 0.44
N HIS A 27 -12.28 5.92 -0.06
CA HIS A 27 -13.59 5.42 -0.50
C HIS A 27 -14.10 4.24 0.34
N GLY A 28 -13.39 3.88 1.41
CA GLY A 28 -13.77 2.77 2.28
C GLY A 28 -12.69 2.42 3.30
N TYR A 29 -13.08 1.64 4.30
CA TYR A 29 -12.21 1.18 5.37
C TYR A 29 -12.56 -0.25 5.79
N ILE A 30 -11.61 -0.90 6.46
CA ILE A 30 -11.77 -2.19 7.15
C ILE A 30 -11.43 -1.93 8.62
N ARG A 31 -12.46 -1.91 9.47
CA ARG A 31 -12.33 -1.66 10.92
C ARG A 31 -12.85 -2.86 11.69
N TYR A 32 -12.12 -3.25 12.72
CA TYR A 32 -12.51 -4.30 13.65
C TYR A 32 -12.86 -3.66 15.00
N MET A 33 -13.95 -4.10 15.60
CA MET A 33 -14.41 -3.61 16.90
C MET A 33 -15.03 -4.72 17.74
N VAL A 34 -14.88 -4.60 19.06
CA VAL A 34 -15.70 -5.32 20.03
C VAL A 34 -16.83 -4.39 20.45
N LYS A 35 -18.08 -4.83 20.27
CA LYS A 35 -19.28 -4.16 20.78
C LYS A 35 -19.78 -4.93 22.01
N VAL A 36 -19.90 -4.25 23.14
CA VAL A 36 -20.54 -4.78 24.35
C VAL A 36 -21.90 -4.11 24.49
N GLU A 37 -22.94 -4.91 24.67
CA GLU A 37 -24.30 -4.42 24.89
C GLU A 37 -24.83 -4.95 26.21
N LEU A 38 -25.13 -4.04 27.14
CA LEU A 38 -25.77 -4.33 28.40
C LEU A 38 -27.28 -4.19 28.23
N ASP A 39 -27.96 -5.33 28.17
CA ASP A 39 -29.41 -5.41 28.15
C ASP A 39 -30.00 -4.94 29.48
N ARG A 40 -30.96 -4.02 29.43
CA ARG A 40 -31.58 -3.44 30.62
C ARG A 40 -33.10 -3.48 30.46
N PRO A 41 -33.81 -4.39 31.15
CA PRO A 41 -35.26 -4.46 31.09
C PRO A 41 -35.90 -3.09 31.35
N TRP A 42 -36.85 -2.71 30.50
CA TRP A 42 -37.62 -1.46 30.61
C TRP A 42 -36.78 -0.17 30.48
N ARG A 43 -35.54 -0.25 29.97
CA ARG A 43 -34.65 0.89 29.70
C ARG A 43 -33.90 0.67 28.39
N PHE A 44 -33.33 1.72 27.82
CA PHE A 44 -32.44 1.57 26.67
C PHE A 44 -31.18 0.78 27.05
N ASN A 45 -30.73 -0.10 26.17
CA ASN A 45 -29.48 -0.84 26.35
C ASN A 45 -28.31 0.13 26.39
N LYS A 46 -27.31 -0.17 27.23
CA LYS A 46 -26.04 0.57 27.16
C LYS A 46 -25.12 -0.18 26.22
N THR A 47 -24.63 0.51 25.21
CA THR A 47 -23.63 -0.04 24.30
C THR A 47 -22.30 0.66 24.54
N ASP A 48 -21.21 -0.10 24.56
CA ASP A 48 -19.85 0.41 24.43
C ASP A 48 -19.12 -0.30 23.29
N LYS A 49 -18.21 0.39 22.61
CA LYS A 49 -17.45 -0.13 21.47
C LYS A 49 -15.96 0.14 21.66
N ARG A 50 -15.11 -0.83 21.32
CA ARG A 50 -13.66 -0.65 21.29
C ARG A 50 -13.08 -1.17 19.98
N LEU A 51 -12.37 -0.30 19.26
CA LEU A 51 -11.67 -0.65 18.03
C LEU A 51 -10.35 -1.36 18.34
N PHE A 52 -9.91 -2.23 17.44
CA PHE A 52 -8.58 -2.81 17.47
C PHE A 52 -8.05 -3.02 16.05
N THR A 53 -6.72 -3.04 15.91
CA THR A 53 -6.06 -3.23 14.61
C THR A 53 -5.76 -4.70 14.38
N VAL A 54 -6.13 -5.20 13.20
CA VAL A 54 -5.78 -6.53 12.68
C VAL A 54 -4.66 -6.36 11.66
N VAL A 55 -3.53 -7.01 11.93
CA VAL A 55 -2.39 -7.11 11.01
C VAL A 55 -2.11 -8.60 10.78
N PRO A 56 -2.58 -9.18 9.66
CA PRO A 56 -2.31 -10.57 9.32
C PRO A 56 -0.81 -10.81 9.19
N VAL A 57 -0.34 -11.94 9.68
CA VAL A 57 1.04 -12.38 9.45
C VAL A 57 1.13 -12.84 8.01
N PHE A 58 2.00 -12.20 7.23
CA PHE A 58 2.20 -12.50 5.82
C PHE A 58 3.63 -12.99 5.61
N ASP A 59 3.80 -14.28 5.34
CA ASP A 59 5.11 -14.85 5.07
C ASP A 59 5.38 -14.85 3.56
N LEU A 60 6.24 -13.94 3.10
CA LEU A 60 6.62 -13.85 1.69
C LEU A 60 7.27 -15.13 1.15
N ASN A 61 7.87 -15.96 2.02
CA ASN A 61 8.46 -17.24 1.60
C ASN A 61 7.42 -18.26 1.14
N THR A 62 6.14 -18.05 1.50
CA THR A 62 5.02 -18.90 1.06
C THR A 62 4.52 -18.55 -0.34
N ILE A 63 5.00 -17.44 -0.92
CA ILE A 63 4.56 -16.93 -2.23
C ILE A 63 5.67 -17.16 -3.25
N PRO A 64 5.52 -18.12 -4.17
CA PRO A 64 6.57 -18.48 -5.11
C PRO A 64 7.08 -17.30 -5.95
N ASP A 65 6.16 -16.42 -6.36
CA ASP A 65 6.48 -15.28 -7.23
C ASP A 65 7.18 -14.13 -6.48
N ALA A 66 7.12 -14.11 -5.14
CA ALA A 66 7.69 -13.03 -4.33
C ALA A 66 9.21 -12.92 -4.50
N ALA A 67 9.90 -14.05 -4.70
CA ALA A 67 11.35 -14.10 -4.92
C ALA A 67 11.74 -13.95 -6.41
N MET A 68 10.77 -13.92 -7.34
CA MET A 68 11.06 -13.87 -8.76
C MET A 68 11.37 -12.45 -9.23
N PRO A 69 12.40 -12.25 -10.08
CA PRO A 69 12.69 -10.96 -10.65
C PRO A 69 11.62 -10.55 -11.66
N ILE A 70 11.38 -9.25 -11.77
CA ILE A 70 10.50 -8.67 -12.79
C ILE A 70 11.30 -7.78 -13.74
N LYS A 71 11.03 -7.93 -15.04
CA LYS A 71 11.63 -7.16 -16.13
C LYS A 71 10.54 -6.56 -16.98
N GLU A 72 10.54 -5.24 -17.09
CA GLU A 72 9.56 -4.50 -17.89
C GLU A 72 10.27 -3.56 -18.85
N SER A 73 9.76 -3.44 -20.08
CA SER A 73 10.34 -2.59 -21.12
C SER A 73 9.28 -1.74 -21.79
N THR A 74 9.52 -0.43 -21.84
CA THR A 74 8.60 0.55 -22.42
C THR A 74 9.35 1.44 -23.42
N VAL A 75 8.72 1.69 -24.57
CA VAL A 75 9.24 2.61 -25.60
C VAL A 75 8.28 3.76 -25.78
N LYS A 76 8.76 4.98 -25.63
CA LYS A 76 8.00 6.21 -25.86
C LYS A 76 8.52 6.95 -27.09
N ASN A 77 7.69 6.99 -28.13
CA ASN A 77 7.96 7.82 -29.31
C ASN A 77 7.69 9.29 -28.97
N LEU A 78 8.58 10.19 -29.40
CA LEU A 78 8.51 11.62 -29.13
C LEU A 78 8.21 12.37 -30.42
N GLY A 79 7.29 13.33 -30.34
CA GLY A 79 6.88 14.20 -31.44
C GLY A 79 5.47 13.92 -31.97
N ILE A 80 5.07 14.73 -32.94
CA ILE A 80 3.77 14.64 -33.62
C ILE A 80 3.98 14.06 -35.01
N VAL A 81 2.91 13.64 -35.69
CA VAL A 81 2.95 12.90 -36.97
C VAL A 81 3.88 13.53 -38.02
N LEU A 82 3.98 14.87 -38.06
CA LEU A 82 4.80 15.63 -39.01
C LEU A 82 6.24 15.92 -38.54
N PHE A 83 6.52 15.82 -37.24
CA PHE A 83 7.84 16.11 -36.66
C PHE A 83 8.19 15.06 -35.60
N ARG A 84 8.94 14.03 -36.00
CA ARG A 84 9.43 12.98 -35.10
C ARG A 84 10.70 13.48 -34.39
N HIS A 85 10.65 13.58 -33.06
CA HIS A 85 11.77 14.00 -32.21
C HIS A 85 12.59 12.82 -31.64
N GLY A 86 12.45 11.64 -32.25
CA GLY A 86 13.08 10.39 -31.83
C GLY A 86 12.24 9.59 -30.83
N LYS A 87 12.87 8.66 -30.12
CA LYS A 87 12.21 7.80 -29.13
C LYS A 87 13.10 7.61 -27.89
N VAL A 88 12.50 7.26 -26.77
CA VAL A 88 13.22 6.83 -25.56
C VAL A 88 12.71 5.45 -25.18
N SER A 89 13.64 4.51 -25.04
CA SER A 89 13.35 3.15 -24.57
C SER A 89 13.90 2.98 -23.16
N VAL A 90 13.10 2.42 -22.27
CA VAL A 90 13.47 2.17 -20.87
C VAL A 90 13.17 0.71 -20.57
N GLN A 91 14.18 0.00 -20.07
CA GLN A 91 14.03 -1.35 -19.54
C GLN A 91 14.36 -1.32 -18.05
N CYS A 92 13.41 -1.70 -17.22
CA CYS A 92 13.55 -1.75 -15.77
C CYS A 92 13.61 -3.21 -15.30
N GLU A 93 14.48 -3.48 -14.33
CA GLU A 93 14.62 -4.78 -13.66
C GLU A 93 14.62 -4.57 -12.15
N ILE A 94 13.76 -5.31 -11.46
CA ILE A 94 13.72 -5.40 -10.00
C ILE A 94 14.00 -6.86 -9.64
N PRO A 95 14.93 -7.14 -8.69
CA PRO A 95 15.41 -8.50 -8.44
C PRO A 95 14.38 -9.45 -7.84
N LYS A 96 13.33 -8.92 -7.22
CA LYS A 96 12.22 -9.67 -6.61
C LYS A 96 10.94 -8.84 -6.61
N THR A 97 9.77 -9.45 -6.39
CA THR A 97 8.48 -8.73 -6.34
C THR A 97 7.92 -8.54 -4.93
N GLY A 98 8.36 -9.36 -3.97
CA GLY A 98 7.94 -9.28 -2.56
C GLY A 98 8.90 -8.45 -1.71
N PHE A 99 8.37 -7.39 -1.09
CA PHE A 99 9.11 -6.51 -0.20
C PHE A 99 8.38 -6.33 1.14
N VAL A 100 9.14 -6.17 2.22
CA VAL A 100 8.59 -5.85 3.55
C VAL A 100 8.74 -4.37 3.88
N PRO A 101 7.88 -3.79 4.75
CA PRO A 101 8.10 -2.44 5.26
C PRO A 101 9.49 -2.27 5.88
N GLY A 102 10.17 -1.19 5.49
CA GLY A 102 11.56 -0.89 5.86
C GLY A 102 12.59 -1.35 4.84
N GLU A 103 12.26 -2.27 3.93
CA GLU A 103 13.17 -2.76 2.90
C GLU A 103 13.42 -1.70 1.80
N THR A 104 14.58 -1.78 1.14
CA THR A 104 14.91 -0.91 -0.01
C THR A 104 14.71 -1.67 -1.32
N VAL A 105 13.79 -1.19 -2.16
CA VAL A 105 13.64 -1.64 -3.55
C VAL A 105 14.75 -1.02 -4.39
N VAL A 106 15.60 -1.86 -4.98
CA VAL A 106 16.62 -1.45 -5.95
C VAL A 106 16.09 -1.70 -7.36
N ILE A 107 16.00 -0.64 -8.16
CA ILE A 107 15.49 -0.69 -9.53
C ILE A 107 16.64 -0.41 -10.48
N ASN A 108 16.99 -1.39 -11.32
CA ASN A 108 17.98 -1.21 -12.37
C ASN A 108 17.26 -0.77 -13.64
N ALA A 109 17.54 0.43 -14.13
CA ALA A 109 16.95 0.94 -15.37
C ALA A 109 18.02 1.16 -16.44
N TYR A 110 17.85 0.48 -17.58
CA TYR A 110 18.63 0.66 -18.78
C TYR A 110 17.86 1.54 -19.76
N VAL A 111 18.47 2.63 -20.20
CA VAL A 111 17.83 3.70 -20.97
C VAL A 111 18.56 3.86 -22.29
N ILE A 112 17.80 3.83 -23.38
CA ILE A 112 18.27 4.14 -24.74
C ILE A 112 17.61 5.45 -25.16
N ASN A 113 18.42 6.49 -25.33
CA ASN A 113 17.96 7.82 -25.68
C ASN A 113 18.17 8.10 -27.18
N ASP A 114 17.29 7.58 -28.02
CA ASP A 114 17.28 7.93 -29.45
C ASP A 114 16.62 9.29 -29.73
N SER A 115 16.38 10.11 -28.71
CA SER A 115 15.76 11.42 -28.85
C SER A 115 16.74 12.52 -29.26
N SER A 116 16.23 13.72 -29.48
CA SER A 116 17.04 14.90 -29.82
C SER A 116 17.55 15.69 -28.60
N LYS A 117 17.21 15.28 -27.37
CA LYS A 117 17.55 16.01 -26.13
C LYS A 117 18.15 15.08 -25.09
N ASP A 118 18.92 15.67 -24.18
CA ASP A 118 19.53 14.93 -23.07
C ASP A 118 18.49 14.62 -22.00
N ILE A 119 18.67 13.45 -21.38
CA ILE A 119 17.92 12.99 -20.22
C ILE A 119 18.72 13.37 -18.97
N VAL A 120 18.06 14.07 -18.05
CA VAL A 120 18.72 14.72 -16.91
C VAL A 120 18.29 14.19 -15.54
N LYS A 121 17.14 13.52 -15.48
CA LYS A 121 16.57 13.07 -14.21
C LYS A 121 15.78 11.77 -14.40
N ALA A 122 15.95 10.86 -13.47
CA ALA A 122 15.12 9.67 -13.31
C ALA A 122 14.45 9.71 -11.93
N VAL A 123 13.17 9.34 -11.89
CA VAL A 123 12.35 9.34 -10.68
C VAL A 123 11.60 8.03 -10.59
N SER A 124 11.75 7.32 -9.48
CA SER A 124 10.95 6.16 -9.11
C SER A 124 9.88 6.57 -8.10
N LYS A 125 8.70 5.95 -8.16
CA LYS A 125 7.61 6.14 -7.20
C LYS A 125 7.07 4.80 -6.76
N LEU A 126 6.86 4.63 -5.45
CA LEU A 126 6.02 3.55 -4.92
C LEU A 126 4.59 4.07 -4.84
N VAL A 127 3.67 3.40 -5.52
CA VAL A 127 2.25 3.80 -5.59
C VAL A 127 1.39 2.67 -5.06
N GLU A 128 0.63 2.96 -4.01
CA GLU A 128 -0.47 2.13 -3.53
C GLU A 128 -1.70 2.32 -4.43
N ILE A 129 -2.31 1.22 -4.82
CA ILE A 129 -3.54 1.18 -5.61
C ILE A 129 -4.59 0.47 -4.76
N SER A 130 -5.56 1.24 -4.27
CA SER A 130 -6.71 0.74 -3.52
C SER A 130 -7.92 0.69 -4.43
N LYS A 131 -8.51 -0.49 -4.63
CA LYS A 131 -9.72 -0.67 -5.44
C LYS A 131 -10.90 -0.93 -4.51
N TYR A 132 -12.02 -0.28 -4.82
CA TYR A 132 -13.25 -0.33 -4.05
C TYR A 132 -14.40 -0.77 -4.94
N VAL A 133 -15.17 -1.75 -4.48
CA VAL A 133 -16.34 -2.26 -5.19
C VAL A 133 -17.57 -1.97 -4.34
N ALA A 134 -18.55 -1.28 -4.93
CA ALA A 134 -19.84 -1.00 -4.30
C ALA A 134 -20.97 -1.74 -5.02
N PHE A 135 -21.84 -2.40 -4.24
CA PHE A 135 -22.99 -3.14 -4.74
C PHE A 135 -24.27 -2.32 -4.56
N LYS A 136 -25.06 -2.15 -5.64
CA LYS A 136 -26.24 -1.26 -5.65
C LYS A 136 -27.38 -1.65 -4.69
N ARG A 137 -27.42 -2.89 -4.20
CA ARG A 137 -28.62 -3.45 -3.52
C ARG A 137 -28.39 -3.93 -2.08
N CYS A 138 -27.23 -3.68 -1.46
CA CYS A 138 -26.98 -4.19 -0.10
C CYS A 138 -26.31 -3.14 0.81
N ALA A 139 -26.99 -2.81 1.92
CA ALA A 139 -26.46 -1.98 2.99
C ALA A 139 -25.67 -2.79 4.05
N THR A 140 -25.94 -4.10 4.18
CA THR A 140 -25.24 -5.01 5.10
C THR A 140 -25.31 -6.43 4.55
N LEU A 141 -24.15 -7.09 4.43
CA LEU A 141 -24.05 -8.47 3.93
C LEU A 141 -23.60 -9.40 5.06
N SER A 142 -24.28 -10.54 5.20
CA SER A 142 -23.89 -11.62 6.12
C SER A 142 -22.70 -12.42 5.57
N HIS A 143 -21.88 -12.95 6.47
CA HIS A 143 -20.73 -13.80 6.17
C HIS A 143 -21.12 -14.95 5.21
N GLY A 144 -20.40 -15.12 4.09
CA GLY A 144 -20.55 -16.25 3.16
C GLY A 144 -21.32 -15.99 1.85
N TYR A 145 -22.03 -14.88 1.67
CA TYR A 145 -22.85 -14.62 0.46
C TYR A 145 -22.11 -13.97 -0.71
N PHE A 146 -20.79 -13.80 -0.62
CA PHE A 146 -20.11 -12.76 -1.40
C PHE A 146 -19.88 -13.05 -2.87
N ILE A 147 -19.98 -14.28 -3.37
CA ILE A 147 -19.57 -14.54 -4.75
C ILE A 147 -20.49 -15.60 -5.33
N MET A 148 -21.26 -15.21 -6.35
CA MET A 148 -21.54 -16.03 -7.54
C MET A 148 -22.41 -15.29 -8.57
N ASN A 149 -23.07 -14.15 -8.28
CA ASN A 149 -24.03 -13.60 -9.27
C ASN A 149 -24.32 -12.08 -9.25
N GLN A 150 -23.48 -11.24 -8.64
CA GLN A 150 -23.71 -9.78 -8.67
C GLN A 150 -22.59 -9.06 -9.43
N CYS A 151 -22.96 -8.46 -10.56
CA CYS A 151 -22.12 -7.52 -11.29
C CYS A 151 -21.86 -6.32 -10.37
N GLY A 152 -20.62 -6.14 -9.93
CA GLY A 152 -20.20 -4.93 -9.22
C GLY A 152 -20.34 -3.75 -10.17
N ASP A 153 -21.40 -2.97 -10.03
CA ASP A 153 -21.73 -1.93 -11.01
C ASP A 153 -20.92 -0.64 -10.82
N ASN A 154 -20.25 -0.46 -9.68
CA ASN A 154 -19.46 0.73 -9.37
C ASN A 154 -18.10 0.34 -8.78
N ILE A 155 -17.05 0.53 -9.57
CA ILE A 155 -15.66 0.33 -9.16
C ILE A 155 -15.01 1.70 -9.04
N ARG A 156 -14.33 1.95 -7.93
CA ARG A 156 -13.44 3.11 -7.76
C ARG A 156 -12.02 2.64 -7.52
N GLU A 157 -11.07 3.38 -8.07
CA GLU A 157 -9.66 3.19 -7.81
C GLU A 157 -9.11 4.45 -7.18
N GLN A 158 -8.34 4.29 -6.12
CA GLN A 158 -7.53 5.33 -5.52
C GLN A 158 -6.05 4.98 -5.69
N ARG A 159 -5.28 5.93 -6.22
CA ARG A 159 -3.82 5.82 -6.32
C ARG A 159 -3.19 6.76 -5.31
N ARG A 160 -2.33 6.25 -4.44
CA ARG A 160 -1.63 7.02 -3.41
C ARG A 160 -0.13 6.83 -3.54
N LYS A 161 0.60 7.92 -3.73
CA LYS A 161 2.07 7.91 -3.78
C LYS A 161 2.62 7.78 -2.36
N LEU A 162 3.38 6.73 -2.10
CA LEU A 162 3.93 6.41 -0.77
C LEU A 162 5.40 6.80 -0.60
N ALA A 163 6.21 6.61 -1.64
CA ALA A 163 7.63 6.93 -1.62
C ALA A 163 8.08 7.46 -2.98
N THR A 164 9.18 8.21 -2.99
CA THR A 164 9.79 8.73 -4.22
C THR A 164 11.31 8.65 -4.09
N GLY A 165 11.95 8.10 -5.12
CA GLY A 165 13.39 8.06 -5.28
C GLY A 165 13.75 8.92 -6.49
N GLU A 166 14.74 9.79 -6.35
CA GLU A 166 15.15 10.67 -7.43
C GLU A 166 16.65 10.57 -7.66
N GLN A 167 17.05 10.53 -8.92
CA GLN A 167 18.45 10.52 -9.31
C GLN A 167 18.66 11.49 -10.47
N ASN A 168 19.56 12.45 -10.28
CA ASN A 168 20.08 13.23 -11.38
C ASN A 168 21.01 12.35 -12.20
N ILE A 169 20.77 12.31 -13.50
CA ILE A 169 21.51 11.49 -14.46
C ILE A 169 21.92 12.37 -15.65
N CYS A 170 22.87 11.91 -16.45
CA CYS A 170 23.20 12.55 -17.71
C CYS A 170 23.29 11.47 -18.78
N ILE A 171 22.22 11.32 -19.57
CA ILE A 171 22.22 10.45 -20.74
C ILE A 171 22.04 11.34 -21.95
N GLU A 172 23.16 11.56 -22.63
CA GLU A 172 23.24 12.41 -23.82
C GLU A 172 22.23 11.95 -24.89
N LYS A 173 21.80 12.90 -25.73
CA LYS A 173 21.04 12.61 -26.95
C LYS A 173 21.79 11.57 -27.80
N LYS A 174 21.05 10.61 -28.36
CA LYS A 174 21.60 9.47 -29.10
C LYS A 174 22.52 8.57 -28.26
N GLY A 175 22.51 8.73 -26.94
CA GLY A 175 23.28 7.93 -25.99
C GLY A 175 22.47 6.80 -25.37
N ARG A 176 23.15 6.03 -24.53
CA ARG A 176 22.60 4.98 -23.69
C ARG A 176 23.22 5.07 -22.31
N GLY A 177 22.48 4.67 -21.29
CA GLY A 177 22.98 4.68 -19.92
C GLY A 177 22.21 3.72 -19.01
N THR A 178 22.85 3.33 -17.93
CA THR A 178 22.23 2.55 -16.85
C THR A 178 22.15 3.42 -15.62
N VAL A 179 21.01 3.39 -14.94
CA VAL A 179 20.78 4.09 -13.67
C VAL A 179 20.21 3.11 -12.66
N GLN A 180 20.62 3.26 -11.40
CA GLN A 180 20.01 2.58 -10.27
C GLN A 180 19.17 3.57 -9.47
N LEU A 181 17.92 3.20 -9.20
CA LEU A 181 16.99 3.97 -8.38
C LEU A 181 16.67 3.19 -7.11
N TYR A 182 16.51 3.90 -6.01
CA TYR A 182 16.25 3.33 -4.69
C TYR A 182 14.91 3.84 -4.15
N LEU A 183 14.07 2.94 -3.65
CA LEU A 183 12.83 3.28 -2.93
C LEU A 183 12.82 2.56 -1.59
N GLN A 184 12.69 3.30 -0.49
CA GLN A 184 12.41 2.70 0.80
C GLN A 184 10.90 2.42 0.93
N VAL A 185 10.55 1.19 1.30
CA VAL A 185 9.16 0.82 1.56
C VAL A 185 8.75 1.38 2.92
N PRO A 186 7.78 2.31 3.00
CA PRO A 186 7.34 2.87 4.27
C PRO A 186 6.49 1.85 5.06
N PRO A 187 6.20 2.12 6.35
CA PRO A 187 5.19 1.37 7.10
C PRO A 187 3.84 1.42 6.36
N THR A 188 3.39 0.29 5.81
CA THR A 188 2.19 0.21 4.99
C THR A 188 1.45 -1.10 5.21
N VAL A 189 0.19 -1.15 4.81
CA VAL A 189 -0.62 -2.37 4.82
C VAL A 189 -0.02 -3.41 3.85
N PRO A 190 0.00 -4.71 4.16
CA PRO A 190 0.39 -5.70 3.15
C PRO A 190 -0.57 -5.65 1.95
N THR A 191 -0.13 -6.12 0.79
CA THR A 191 -1.03 -6.41 -0.34
C THR A 191 -2.10 -7.39 0.11
N PHE A 192 -3.38 -7.11 -0.19
CA PHE A 192 -4.47 -8.03 0.14
C PHE A 192 -5.63 -7.96 -0.87
N ASN A 193 -6.24 -9.11 -1.13
CA ASN A 193 -7.42 -9.28 -1.98
C ASN A 193 -8.47 -10.21 -1.35
N CYS A 194 -8.35 -10.53 -0.05
CA CYS A 194 -9.27 -11.40 0.68
C CYS A 194 -10.58 -10.71 1.08
N CYS A 195 -10.65 -9.37 0.98
CA CYS A 195 -11.88 -8.62 1.21
C CYS A 195 -12.66 -8.43 -0.11
N PRO A 196 -13.97 -8.74 -0.18
CA PRO A 196 -14.75 -8.65 -1.42
C PRO A 196 -14.96 -7.23 -1.98
N ILE A 197 -14.84 -6.21 -1.12
CA ILE A 197 -15.19 -4.81 -1.47
C ILE A 197 -14.00 -3.87 -1.48
N VAL A 198 -12.87 -4.26 -0.88
CA VAL A 198 -11.64 -3.47 -0.82
C VAL A 198 -10.47 -4.39 -1.10
N CYS A 199 -9.61 -4.01 -2.03
CA CYS A 199 -8.31 -4.65 -2.19
C CYS A 199 -7.22 -3.60 -2.38
N VAL A 200 -6.01 -3.93 -1.96
CA VAL A 200 -4.84 -3.04 -2.01
C VAL A 200 -3.67 -3.77 -2.65
N GLU A 201 -3.09 -3.13 -3.66
CA GLU A 201 -1.93 -3.59 -4.41
C GLU A 201 -0.90 -2.45 -4.53
N TYR A 202 0.33 -2.77 -4.89
CA TYR A 202 1.40 -1.78 -5.04
C TYR A 202 2.06 -1.88 -6.41
N THR A 203 2.46 -0.74 -6.93
CA THR A 203 3.20 -0.63 -8.19
C THR A 203 4.40 0.29 -8.03
N VAL A 204 5.47 -0.04 -8.75
CA VAL A 204 6.65 0.82 -8.87
C VAL A 204 6.61 1.51 -10.24
N GLU A 205 6.52 2.84 -10.24
CA GLU A 205 6.52 3.64 -11.46
C GLU A 205 7.90 4.28 -11.66
N VAL A 206 8.48 4.13 -12.85
CA VAL A 206 9.74 4.79 -13.23
C VAL A 206 9.47 5.83 -14.31
N ASN A 207 9.85 7.08 -14.02
CA ASN A 207 9.68 8.23 -14.89
C ASN A 207 11.04 8.83 -15.22
N ILE A 208 11.25 9.19 -16.48
CA ILE A 208 12.50 9.79 -16.96
C ILE A 208 12.20 11.15 -17.60
N TYR A 209 12.99 12.16 -17.24
CA TYR A 209 12.79 13.55 -17.63
C TYR A 209 13.96 14.08 -18.45
N LYS A 210 13.59 14.87 -19.46
CA LYS A 210 14.52 15.63 -20.31
C LYS A 210 14.79 17.00 -19.72
N HIS A 211 15.89 17.62 -20.12
CA HIS A 211 16.33 18.94 -19.64
C HIS A 211 15.19 19.99 -19.57
N ASP A 212 14.41 20.16 -20.65
CA ASP A 212 13.34 21.18 -20.70
C ASP A 212 12.00 20.73 -20.09
N SER A 213 11.90 19.46 -19.68
CA SER A 213 10.69 18.94 -19.03
C SER A 213 10.64 19.26 -17.53
N LEU A 214 11.73 19.80 -16.98
CA LEU A 214 11.79 20.26 -15.59
C LEU A 214 11.05 21.58 -15.35
N ALA A 215 10.82 22.40 -16.39
CA ALA A 215 10.10 23.68 -16.28
C ALA A 215 8.58 23.52 -16.04
N PHE A 216 8.04 22.32 -16.20
CA PHE A 216 6.64 21.97 -15.91
C PHE A 216 6.51 21.08 -14.66
N LEU A 217 7.60 20.90 -13.91
CA LEU A 217 7.68 20.06 -12.72
C LEU A 217 7.46 20.83 -11.41
N ASP A 218 6.93 22.06 -11.49
CA ASP A 218 6.15 22.66 -10.39
C ASP A 218 4.76 22.00 -10.36
N TRP A 219 4.72 20.67 -10.29
CA TRP A 219 3.51 19.99 -9.86
C TRP A 219 3.46 20.16 -8.36
N VAL A 220 2.50 20.98 -7.91
CA VAL A 220 1.96 21.03 -6.55
C VAL A 220 2.19 19.68 -5.91
N ASN A 221 3.17 19.59 -4.99
CA ASN A 221 3.34 18.39 -4.19
C ASN A 221 1.93 18.07 -3.67
N PRO A 222 1.34 16.89 -3.99
CA PRO A 222 0.11 16.52 -3.34
C PRO A 222 0.38 16.69 -1.84
N PRO A 223 -0.54 17.35 -1.11
CA PRO A 223 -0.27 17.75 0.26
C PRO A 223 0.36 16.57 1.00
N PRO A 224 1.41 16.81 1.80
CA PRO A 224 1.99 15.76 2.62
C PRO A 224 0.87 15.00 3.33
N PRO A 225 1.06 13.72 3.65
CA PRO A 225 0.03 12.95 4.33
C PRO A 225 -0.51 13.78 5.48
N PRO A 226 -1.85 13.80 5.68
CA PRO A 226 -2.42 14.52 6.78
C PRO A 226 -1.66 14.13 8.04
N SER A 227 -1.28 15.11 8.86
CA SER A 227 -0.69 14.80 10.15
C SER A 227 -1.61 13.86 10.94
N TYR A 228 -1.09 13.23 11.99
CA TYR A 228 -1.93 12.43 12.89
C TYR A 228 -3.22 13.17 13.29
N GLU A 229 -3.18 14.50 13.46
CA GLU A 229 -4.36 15.31 13.76
C GLU A 229 -5.34 15.43 12.58
N GLU A 230 -4.86 15.51 11.34
CA GLU A 230 -5.69 15.72 10.14
C GLU A 230 -6.35 14.40 9.65
N ALA A 231 -5.68 13.26 9.81
CA ALA A 231 -6.27 11.94 9.54
C ALA A 231 -7.38 11.59 10.55
N VAL A 232 -7.32 12.22 11.72
CA VAL A 232 -8.26 12.05 12.82
C VAL A 232 -9.53 12.89 12.60
N GLN A 233 -9.44 14.01 11.88
CA GLN A 233 -10.56 14.96 11.70
C GLN A 233 -11.36 14.76 10.41
N GLY A 234 -10.81 14.10 9.39
CA GLY A 234 -11.48 13.88 8.10
C GLY A 234 -11.56 15.15 7.25
N VAL A 235 -11.55 14.99 5.92
CA VAL A 235 -11.69 16.11 4.97
C VAL A 235 -13.15 16.20 4.54
N ASP A 236 -13.74 17.40 4.61
CA ASP A 236 -15.15 17.63 4.30
C ASP A 236 -15.52 17.14 2.89
N GLY A 237 -16.37 16.11 2.85
CA GLY A 237 -16.87 15.54 1.61
C GLY A 237 -17.67 14.27 1.87
N THR A 238 -18.99 14.42 1.83
CA THR A 238 -20.05 13.44 2.20
C THR A 238 -20.19 13.22 3.71
N THR A 239 -21.35 13.63 4.24
CA THR A 239 -21.74 13.46 5.64
C THR A 239 -21.69 12.00 6.03
N MET A 240 -20.64 11.63 6.75
CA MET A 240 -20.53 10.40 7.50
C MET A 240 -21.54 10.46 8.65
N ASP A 241 -22.20 9.35 8.93
CA ASP A 241 -22.95 9.14 10.17
C ASP A 241 -21.94 9.24 11.32
N THR A 242 -21.80 10.44 11.88
CA THR A 242 -20.72 10.85 12.80
C THR A 242 -21.10 10.63 14.25
N ASP A 243 -22.21 9.93 14.52
CA ASP A 243 -22.64 9.60 15.88
C ASP A 243 -21.70 8.56 16.50
N GLY A 244 -20.59 9.05 17.05
CA GLY A 244 -19.82 8.40 18.12
C GLY A 244 -18.69 7.47 17.70
N MET A 245 -18.15 7.57 16.48
CA MET A 245 -16.97 6.77 16.09
C MET A 245 -15.68 7.56 16.32
N GLU A 246 -14.84 7.09 17.25
CA GLU A 246 -13.50 7.65 17.45
C GLU A 246 -12.66 7.53 16.17
N PRO A 247 -11.77 8.49 15.91
CA PRO A 247 -10.85 8.41 14.78
C PRO A 247 -9.90 7.21 14.93
N PHE A 248 -9.78 6.40 13.87
CA PHE A 248 -9.02 5.15 13.88
C PHE A 248 -7.94 5.16 12.80
N VAL A 249 -6.70 4.92 13.21
CA VAL A 249 -5.55 4.79 12.31
C VAL A 249 -4.90 3.42 12.58
N PRO A 250 -4.90 2.50 11.61
CA PRO A 250 -4.21 1.23 11.73
C PRO A 250 -2.71 1.44 12.00
N ARG A 251 -2.17 0.76 13.01
CA ARG A 251 -0.72 0.76 13.30
C ARG A 251 -0.07 -0.44 12.62
N TYR A 252 0.61 -0.22 11.50
CA TYR A 252 1.42 -1.27 10.86
C TYR A 252 2.83 -1.31 11.44
N PRO A 253 3.41 -2.50 11.64
CA PRO A 253 4.78 -2.63 12.11
C PRO A 253 5.77 -2.11 11.06
N PHE A 254 6.78 -1.37 11.53
CA PHE A 254 7.97 -1.02 10.76
C PHE A 254 9.10 -1.93 11.21
N TYR A 255 9.73 -2.64 10.29
CA TYR A 255 10.91 -3.44 10.59
C TYR A 255 12.14 -2.61 10.22
N PRO A 256 12.83 -1.99 11.18
CA PRO A 256 14.12 -1.37 10.88
C PRO A 256 15.03 -2.45 10.27
N GLN A 257 15.71 -2.10 9.18
CA GLN A 257 16.66 -2.96 8.48
C GLN A 257 17.44 -3.83 9.47
N LEU A 258 17.22 -5.14 9.41
CA LEU A 258 18.05 -6.08 10.15
C LEU A 258 19.47 -5.86 9.66
N LYS A 259 20.35 -5.37 10.53
CA LYS A 259 21.77 -5.24 10.19
C LYS A 259 22.24 -6.61 9.72
N ASP A 260 22.85 -6.66 8.54
CA ASP A 260 23.59 -7.84 8.09
C ASP A 260 24.63 -8.17 9.17
N THR A 261 24.31 -9.13 10.02
CA THR A 261 25.29 -9.74 10.91
C THR A 261 26.08 -10.72 10.08
N ASP A 262 27.11 -10.23 9.39
CA ASP A 262 28.13 -11.09 8.80
C ASP A 262 29.48 -10.79 9.44
N SER A 263 29.84 -11.61 10.43
CA SER A 263 31.20 -12.09 10.72
C SER A 263 31.24 -12.73 12.11
N ASP A 264 30.89 -14.02 12.18
CA ASP A 264 31.63 -14.96 13.02
C ASP A 264 31.43 -16.40 12.50
N LYS A 265 32.48 -16.95 11.90
CA LYS A 265 32.65 -18.39 11.66
C LYS A 265 33.57 -18.95 12.77
N PRO A 266 33.70 -20.28 12.92
CA PRO A 266 32.71 -21.24 13.36
C PRO A 266 33.19 -21.95 14.66
N GLY A 267 32.31 -22.12 15.65
CA GLY A 267 32.55 -22.95 16.83
C GLY A 267 31.78 -24.26 16.74
N ILE A 268 32.52 -25.37 16.67
CA ILE A 268 32.02 -26.75 16.68
C ILE A 268 31.30 -27.08 18.01
N ILE A 269 30.47 -28.13 17.99
CA ILE A 269 29.69 -28.82 19.05
C ILE A 269 28.22 -28.38 19.03
N GLY A 270 27.18 -29.18 18.77
CA GLY A 270 27.00 -30.61 18.57
C GLY A 270 25.52 -30.95 18.85
N SER A 271 24.96 -31.90 18.08
CA SER A 271 23.71 -32.65 18.32
C SER A 271 22.34 -32.01 18.01
N THR A 272 21.72 -32.49 16.90
CA THR A 272 20.37 -33.10 16.74
C THR A 272 19.29 -32.79 17.81
N LYS A 273 17.99 -32.57 17.51
CA LYS A 273 17.05 -33.22 16.57
C LYS A 273 15.64 -32.58 16.70
N ALA A 274 14.80 -32.77 15.66
CA ALA A 274 13.35 -32.50 15.52
C ALA A 274 12.91 -31.04 15.33
#